data_AF-A0A4Z0MEZ5-F1
#
_entry.id   AF-A0A4Z0MEZ5-F1
#
_cell.length_a   1.000
_cell.length_b   1.000
_cell.length_c   1.000
_cell.angle_alpha   90.00
_cell.angle_beta   90.00
_cell.angle_gamma   90.00
#
_symmetry.space_group_name_H-M   'P 1'
#
loop_
_entity.id
_entity.type
_entity.pdbx_description
1 polymer ?
#
loop_
_entity_poly.entity_id
_entity_poly.type
_entity_poly.pdbx_seq_one_letter_code
_entity_poly.pdbx_strand_id
1 'polypeptide(L)'
;KRGSVKPKLCNLVVRNAMRLVIAGSPATVIRMFFTGSLLIEVMFSLNGLGLLGYEATVSRDYPVMFGTLYIFTLIGLLLNILSDISYTLVDPRIDFEGR
;
A
#
# COMPACT_ATOMS: atom_id res chain seq x y z
N LYS A 1 -10.18 39.90 22.62
CA LYS A 1 -10.30 38.42 22.81
C LYS A 1 -9.75 37.63 21.59
N ARG A 2 -8.46 37.78 21.23
CA ARG A 2 -7.87 37.17 20.01
C ARG A 2 -6.80 36.09 20.29
N GLY A 3 -6.45 35.85 21.55
CA GLY A 3 -5.33 34.98 21.96
C GLY A 3 -5.62 33.47 22.06
N SER A 4 -6.89 33.06 22.24
CA SER A 4 -7.25 31.64 22.47
C SER A 4 -7.64 30.86 21.20
N VAL A 5 -7.73 31.53 20.04
CA VAL A 5 -8.19 30.91 18.77
C VAL A 5 -7.10 30.03 18.15
N LYS A 6 -5.82 30.42 18.28
CA LYS A 6 -4.67 29.69 17.71
C LYS A 6 -4.56 28.22 18.19
N PRO A 7 -4.62 27.90 19.50
CA PRO A 7 -4.51 26.51 19.94
C PRO A 7 -5.70 25.62 19.54
N LYS A 8 -6.92 26.19 19.48
CA LYS A 8 -8.10 25.45 18.99
C LYS A 8 -8.01 25.12 17.51
N LEU A 9 -7.52 26.06 16.69
CA LEU A 9 -7.33 25.84 15.26
C LEU A 9 -6.28 24.75 14.99
N CYS A 10 -5.15 24.76 15.71
CA CYS A 10 -4.14 23.70 15.60
C CYS A 10 -4.70 22.31 15.93
N ASN A 11 -5.52 22.18 16.97
CA ASN A 11 -6.10 20.88 17.34
C ASN A 11 -7.08 20.34 16.27
N LEU A 12 -7.80 21.23 15.58
CA LEU A 12 -8.66 20.87 14.44
C LEU A 12 -7.86 20.41 13.23
N VAL A 13 -6.78 21.15 12.89
CA VAL A 13 -5.89 20.78 11.79
C VAL A 13 -5.20 19.44 12.08
N VAL A 14 -4.70 19.24 13.30
CA VAL A 14 -4.06 17.99 13.71
C VAL A 14 -5.04 16.82 13.70
N ARG A 15 -6.28 16.98 14.18
CA ARG A 15 -7.30 15.92 14.12
C ARG A 15 -7.64 15.51 12.68
N ASN A 16 -7.75 16.46 11.76
CA ASN A 16 -8.06 16.15 10.36
C ASN A 16 -6.84 15.55 9.64
N ALA A 17 -5.64 16.07 9.88
CA ALA A 17 -4.40 15.55 9.31
C ALA A 17 -4.10 14.12 9.79
N MET A 18 -4.31 13.85 11.09
CA MET A 18 -4.06 12.55 11.69
C MET A 18 -4.97 11.46 11.10
N ARG A 19 -6.24 11.78 10.80
CA ARG A 19 -7.17 10.85 10.13
C ARG A 19 -6.70 10.47 8.73
N LEU A 20 -6.18 11.44 7.95
CA LEU A 20 -5.66 11.17 6.61
C LEU A 20 -4.43 10.25 6.66
N VAL A 21 -3.53 10.49 7.62
CA VAL A 21 -2.30 9.69 7.79
C VAL A 21 -2.63 8.26 8.22
N ILE A 22 -3.54 8.08 9.18
CA ILE A 22 -3.96 6.76 9.65
C ILE A 22 -4.62 5.97 8.50
N ALA A 23 -5.48 6.63 7.71
CA ALA A 23 -6.15 5.97 6.58
C ALA A 23 -5.20 5.56 5.44
N GLY A 24 -4.18 6.38 5.14
CA GLY A 24 -3.22 6.06 4.07
C GLY A 24 -2.10 5.08 4.46
N SER A 25 -1.89 4.86 5.76
CA SER A 25 -0.72 4.12 6.25
C SER A 25 -0.68 2.62 5.89
N PRO A 26 -1.76 1.82 6.03
CA PRO A 26 -1.69 0.37 5.83
C PRO A 26 -1.39 0.01 4.37
N ALA A 27 -2.10 0.64 3.44
CA ALA A 27 -1.93 0.44 2.00
C ALA A 27 -0.51 0.81 1.53
N THR A 28 0.03 1.91 2.04
CA THR A 28 1.36 2.41 1.66
C THR A 28 2.45 1.46 2.11
N VAL A 29 2.35 0.94 3.34
CA VAL A 29 3.32 -0.02 3.90
C VAL A 29 3.35 -1.29 3.05
N ILE A 30 2.19 -1.88 2.74
CA ILE A 30 2.09 -3.08 1.90
C ILE A 30 2.74 -2.87 0.52
N ARG A 31 2.48 -1.72 -0.12
CA ARG A 31 3.07 -1.36 -1.42
C ARG A 31 4.59 -1.20 -1.36
N MET A 32 5.11 -0.59 -0.29
CA MET A 32 6.54 -0.43 -0.06
C MET A 32 7.23 -1.78 0.14
N PHE A 33 6.63 -2.70 0.91
CA PHE A 33 7.16 -4.05 1.09
C PHE A 33 7.21 -4.82 -0.23
N PHE A 34 6.15 -4.76 -1.03
CA PHE A 34 6.10 -5.44 -2.32
C PHE A 34 7.18 -4.92 -3.28
N THR A 35 7.32 -3.59 -3.40
CA THR A 35 8.37 -2.96 -4.21
C THR A 35 9.77 -3.30 -3.69
N GLY A 36 9.94 -3.31 -2.37
CA GLY A 36 11.19 -3.66 -1.71
C GLY A 36 11.60 -5.12 -1.97
N SER A 37 10.65 -6.06 -1.90
CA SER A 37 10.89 -7.49 -2.20
C SER A 37 11.43 -7.68 -3.62
N LEU A 38 10.82 -7.00 -4.60
CA LEU A 38 11.24 -7.09 -5.99
C LEU A 38 12.67 -6.55 -6.17
N LEU A 39 13.00 -5.42 -5.53
CA LEU A 39 14.34 -4.85 -5.59
C LEU A 39 15.40 -5.77 -4.96
N ILE A 40 15.13 -6.37 -3.80
CA ILE A 40 16.10 -7.29 -3.19
C ILE A 40 16.29 -8.56 -4.02
N GLU A 41 15.23 -9.07 -4.65
CA GLU A 41 15.32 -10.24 -5.53
C GLU A 41 16.23 -9.97 -6.73
N VAL A 42 16.07 -8.81 -7.36
CA VAL A 42 16.89 -8.40 -8.50
C VAL A 42 18.33 -8.07 -8.09
N MET A 43 18.53 -7.33 -7.00
CA MET A 43 19.87 -6.91 -6.56
C MET A 43 20.73 -8.06 -6.07
N PHE A 44 20.14 -9.01 -5.34
CA PHE A 44 20.85 -10.17 -4.80
C PHE A 44 20.74 -11.42 -5.68
N SER A 45 20.10 -11.32 -6.86
CA SER A 45 19.88 -12.45 -7.78
C SER A 45 19.24 -13.66 -7.08
N LEU A 46 18.27 -13.40 -6.20
CA LEU A 46 17.54 -14.46 -5.51
C LEU A 46 16.48 -15.04 -6.45
N ASN A 47 16.33 -16.37 -6.43
CA ASN A 47 15.32 -17.07 -7.22
C ASN A 47 13.92 -16.72 -6.69
N GLY A 48 13.26 -15.77 -7.35
CA GLY A 48 11.94 -15.27 -6.97
C GLY A 48 11.11 -14.88 -8.19
N LEU A 49 9.82 -14.60 -7.95
CA LEU A 49 8.87 -14.23 -9.00
C LEU A 49 9.19 -12.85 -9.59
N GLY A 50 9.77 -11.95 -8.79
CA GLY A 50 10.28 -10.63 -9.21
C GLY A 50 11.37 -10.76 -10.25
N LEU A 51 12.39 -11.56 -9.93
CA LEU A 51 13.50 -11.82 -10.83
C LEU A 51 13.03 -12.54 -12.10
N LEU A 52 12.15 -13.54 -11.99
CA LEU A 52 11.63 -14.30 -13.12
C LEU A 52 10.87 -13.40 -14.12
N GLY A 53 10.02 -12.50 -13.63
CA GLY A 53 9.29 -11.56 -14.48
C GLY A 53 10.21 -10.52 -15.13
N TYR A 54 11.25 -10.09 -14.43
CA TYR A 54 12.27 -9.20 -14.97
C TYR A 54 13.04 -9.87 -16.11
N GLU A 55 13.54 -11.09 -15.89
CA GLU A 55 14.30 -11.84 -16.88
C GLU A 55 13.45 -12.18 -18.11
N ALA A 56 12.20 -12.61 -17.93
CA ALA A 56 11.26 -12.87 -19.03
C ALA A 56 11.00 -11.64 -19.91
N THR A 57 10.99 -10.44 -19.32
CA THR A 57 10.86 -9.18 -20.07
C THR A 57 12.11 -8.89 -20.90
N VAL A 58 13.30 -9.17 -20.35
CA VAL A 58 14.59 -8.97 -21.04
C VAL A 58 14.79 -10.00 -22.15
N SER A 59 14.46 -11.27 -21.91
CA SER A 59 14.57 -12.38 -22.86
C SER A 59 13.44 -12.42 -23.88
N ARG A 60 12.44 -11.55 -23.75
CA ARG A 60 11.22 -11.50 -24.59
C ARG A 60 10.42 -12.82 -24.58
N ASP A 61 10.42 -13.49 -23.45
CA ASP A 61 9.63 -14.70 -23.24
C ASP A 61 8.19 -14.31 -22.89
N TYR A 62 7.37 -14.06 -23.91
CA TYR A 62 5.99 -13.58 -23.75
C TYR A 62 5.10 -14.50 -22.87
N PRO A 63 5.13 -15.84 -23.01
CA PRO A 63 4.39 -16.73 -22.12
C PRO A 63 4.70 -16.51 -20.63
N VAL A 64 5.98 -16.45 -20.27
CA VAL A 64 6.42 -16.27 -18.88
C VAL A 64 6.13 -14.85 -18.40
N MET A 65 6.30 -13.84 -19.27
CA MET A 65 5.95 -12.45 -18.97
C MET A 65 4.46 -12.31 -18.64
N PHE A 66 3.55 -12.86 -19.44
CA PHE A 66 2.11 -12.79 -19.14
C PHE A 66 1.74 -13.58 -17.89
N GLY A 67 2.37 -14.73 -17.65
CA GLY A 67 2.15 -15.52 -16.43
C GLY A 67 2.56 -14.76 -15.16
N THR A 68 3.74 -14.14 -15.18
CA THR A 68 4.24 -13.35 -14.03
C THR A 68 3.40 -12.08 -13.81
N LEU A 69 3.00 -11.38 -14.88
CA LEU A 69 2.08 -10.23 -14.78
C LEU A 69 0.74 -10.62 -14.18
N TYR A 70 0.17 -11.75 -14.58
CA TYR A 70 -1.08 -12.27 -14.02
C TYR A 70 -0.94 -12.55 -12.51
N ILE A 71 0.14 -13.22 -12.10
CA ILE A 71 0.39 -13.50 -10.69
C ILE A 71 0.56 -12.19 -9.90
N PHE A 72 1.30 -11.21 -10.43
CA PHE A 72 1.47 -9.91 -9.76
C PHE A 72 0.17 -9.13 -9.62
N THR A 73 -0.69 -9.15 -10.64
CA THR A 73 -2.00 -8.51 -10.56
C THR A 73 -2.93 -9.23 -9.59
N LEU A 74 -2.90 -10.57 -9.56
CA LEU A 74 -3.67 -11.37 -8.60
C LEU A 74 -3.23 -11.08 -7.16
N ILE A 75 -1.92 -11.10 -6.89
CA ILE A 75 -1.36 -10.76 -5.57
C ILE A 75 -1.69 -9.30 -5.23
N GLY A 76 -1.56 -8.37 -6.17
CA GLY A 76 -1.91 -6.97 -5.97
C GLY A 76 -3.38 -6.78 -5.60
N LEU A 77 -4.29 -7.54 -6.23
CA LEU A 77 -5.71 -7.54 -5.86
C LEU A 77 -5.91 -8.07 -4.44
N LEU A 78 -5.29 -9.21 -4.10
CA LEU A 78 -5.35 -9.77 -2.74
C LEU A 78 -4.81 -8.81 -1.69
N LEU A 79 -3.70 -8.12 -1.99
CA LEU A 79 -3.11 -7.09 -1.12
C LEU A 79 -4.01 -5.86 -0.97
N ASN A 80 -4.73 -5.45 -2.02
CA ASN A 80 -5.73 -4.39 -1.89
C ASN A 80 -6.89 -4.83 -0.99
N ILE A 81 -7.41 -6.06 -1.15
CA ILE A 81 -8.46 -6.59 -0.28
C ILE A 81 -7.95 -6.71 1.17
N LEU A 82 -6.73 -7.19 1.37
CA LEU A 82 -6.09 -7.24 2.69
C LEU A 82 -5.90 -5.84 3.28
N SER A 83 -5.59 -4.86 2.45
CA SER A 83 -5.49 -3.46 2.86
C SER A 83 -6.85 -2.90 3.27
N ASP A 84 -7.92 -3.23 2.54
CA ASP A 84 -9.29 -2.83 2.88
C ASP A 84 -9.73 -3.45 4.21
N ILE A 85 -9.46 -4.75 4.42
CA ILE A 85 -9.71 -5.42 5.71
C ILE A 85 -8.85 -4.82 6.83
N SER A 86 -7.56 -4.58 6.57
CA SER A 86 -6.66 -3.95 7.54
C SER A 86 -7.15 -2.55 7.88
N TYR A 87 -7.73 -1.83 6.92
CA TYR A 87 -8.34 -0.52 7.14
C TYR A 87 -9.57 -0.62 8.05
N THR A 88 -10.48 -1.58 7.83
CA THR A 88 -11.62 -1.85 8.73
C THR A 88 -11.18 -2.21 10.15
N LEU A 89 -10.09 -2.98 10.30
CA LEU A 89 -9.58 -3.41 11.61
C LEU A 89 -8.81 -2.30 12.35
N VAL A 90 -8.00 -1.51 11.64
CA VAL A 90 -7.20 -0.42 12.22
C VAL A 90 -8.06 0.81 12.53
N ASP A 91 -9.10 1.06 11.74
CA ASP A 91 -10.03 2.17 11.95
C ASP A 91 -11.49 1.66 12.02
N PRO A 92 -11.94 1.12 13.17
CA PRO A 92 -13.32 0.68 13.36
C PRO A 92 -14.36 1.83 13.36
N ARG A 93 -13.98 3.06 12.99
CA ARG A 93 -14.88 4.21 12.81
C ARG A 93 -15.40 4.38 11.38
N ILE A 94 -14.92 3.58 10.42
CA ILE A 94 -15.47 3.60 9.06
C ILE A 94 -16.76 2.76 8.98
N ASP A 95 -17.06 1.97 10.00
CA ASP A 95 -18.36 1.32 10.17
C ASP A 95 -19.39 2.36 10.64
N PHE A 96 -20.24 2.78 9.70
CA PHE A 96 -21.64 3.19 9.91
C PHE A 96 -21.96 4.25 11.00
N GLU A 97 -21.35 5.44 10.97
CA GLU A 97 -21.83 6.61 11.74
C GLU A 97 -21.38 7.92 11.07
N GLY A 98 -22.19 8.86 10.58
CA GLY A 98 -23.65 9.09 10.60
C GLY A 98 -23.91 10.22 9.57
N ARG A 99 -25.04 10.25 8.86
CA ARG A 99 -26.30 10.84 9.32
C ARG A 99 -26.29 11.41 10.73
#